data_AF-A0AA38Y7T7-F1
#
_entry.id   AF-A0AA38Y7T7-F1
#
_cell.length_a   1.000
_cell.length_b   1.000
_cell.length_c   1.000
_cell.angle_alpha   90.00
_cell.angle_beta   90.00
_cell.angle_gamma   90.00
#
_symmetry.space_group_name_H-M   'P 1'
#
loop_
_entity.id
_entity.type
_entity.pdbx_description
1 polymer ?
#
loop_
_entity_poly.entity_id
_entity_poly.type
_entity_poly.pdbx_seq_one_letter_code
_entity_poly.pdbx_strand_id
1 'polypeptide(L)'
;MPSYGSFSSAEVMETAVKNEDLFAIIDLLNQGIKPTKHEFVNAVEQKSYSILELFLDDGYELNEPLRDDYPPPLAVAISDPSLTKWLLQRGADPNARCRFDITPLSIAAQEASLKVIEILMEFGASTSYGQPLHYAVRYDRPDNIIQYLIHAGALVNQLMFQTHLPSFYHFKHLGLGTPLHEAAHQKSKRIIRLLLRNGADPNIADTLGLLPLNGGLLL
;
A
#
# COMPACT_ATOMS: atom_id res chain seq x y z
N MET A 1 36.34 -11.85 25.78
CA MET A 1 35.16 -11.13 25.23
C MET A 1 35.69 -10.19 24.17
N PRO A 2 35.30 -10.31 22.89
CA PRO A 2 35.73 -9.35 21.88
C PRO A 2 35.06 -8.01 22.18
N SER A 3 35.85 -6.93 22.21
CA SER A 3 35.30 -5.57 22.31
C SER A 3 34.78 -5.17 20.94
N TYR A 4 33.47 -5.10 20.80
CA TYR A 4 32.86 -4.41 19.68
C TYR A 4 33.18 -2.91 19.83
N GLY A 5 33.93 -2.35 18.88
CA GLY A 5 34.08 -0.90 18.73
C GLY A 5 32.71 -0.24 18.64
N SER A 6 32.64 1.04 19.01
CA SER A 6 31.43 1.83 19.33
C SER A 6 30.37 1.91 18.23
N PHE A 7 29.72 0.79 17.92
CA PHE A 7 28.46 0.78 17.19
C PHE A 7 27.36 1.26 18.12
N SER A 8 26.51 2.15 17.62
CA SER A 8 25.25 2.47 18.28
C SER A 8 24.41 1.21 18.41
N SER A 9 23.55 1.12 19.43
CA SER A 9 22.66 -0.04 19.62
C SER A 9 21.80 -0.34 18.38
N ALA A 10 21.47 0.67 17.57
CA ALA A 10 20.75 0.52 16.30
C ALA A 10 21.59 -0.19 15.22
N GLU A 11 22.86 0.17 15.06
CA GLU A 11 23.76 -0.48 14.08
C GLU A 11 24.00 -1.96 14.42
N VAL A 12 23.95 -2.32 15.71
CA VAL A 12 24.09 -3.71 16.16
C VAL A 12 22.83 -4.52 15.83
N MET A 13 21.62 -3.99 16.07
CA MET A 13 20.36 -4.68 15.71
C MET A 13 20.23 -4.86 14.21
N GLU A 14 20.52 -3.82 13.42
CA GLU A 14 20.50 -3.90 11.96
C GLU A 14 21.43 -5.00 11.43
N THR A 15 22.65 -5.08 11.98
CA THR A 15 23.62 -6.12 11.60
C THR A 15 23.13 -7.52 11.99
N ALA A 16 22.54 -7.68 13.17
CA ALA A 16 22.00 -8.95 13.62
C ALA A 16 20.85 -9.43 12.73
N VAL A 17 19.94 -8.53 12.35
CA VAL A 17 18.85 -8.82 11.39
C VAL A 17 19.40 -9.20 10.01
N LYS A 18 20.37 -8.44 9.49
CA LYS A 18 21.00 -8.74 8.19
C LYS A 18 21.66 -10.13 8.15
N ASN A 19 22.17 -10.60 9.28
CA ASN A 19 22.85 -11.89 9.38
C ASN A 19 21.95 -13.03 9.86
N GLU A 20 20.64 -12.78 10.06
CA GLU A 20 19.70 -13.73 10.69
C GLU A 20 20.16 -14.28 12.06
N ASP A 21 20.90 -13.47 12.82
CA ASP A 21 21.43 -13.86 14.14
C ASP A 21 20.35 -13.71 15.22
N LEU A 22 19.51 -14.74 15.36
CA LEU A 22 18.43 -14.76 16.35
C LEU A 22 18.94 -14.62 17.78
N PHE A 23 20.14 -15.13 18.10
CA PHE A 23 20.68 -15.04 19.46
C PHE A 23 21.02 -13.59 19.80
N ALA A 24 21.72 -12.90 18.90
CA ALA A 24 22.03 -11.49 19.06
C ALA A 24 20.74 -10.64 19.13
N ILE A 25 19.74 -10.93 18.30
CA ILE A 25 18.45 -10.23 18.34
C ILE A 25 17.78 -10.40 19.71
N ILE A 26 17.66 -11.63 20.20
CA ILE A 26 17.04 -11.92 21.52
C ILE A 26 17.79 -11.18 22.64
N ASP A 27 19.11 -11.21 22.64
CA ASP A 27 19.92 -10.52 23.63
C ASP A 27 19.71 -8.99 23.60
N LEU A 28 19.55 -8.40 22.42
CA LEU A 28 19.27 -6.97 22.27
C LEU A 28 17.86 -6.59 22.73
N LEU A 29 16.84 -7.39 22.37
CA LEU A 29 15.47 -7.18 22.82
C LEU A 29 15.37 -7.27 24.36
N ASN A 30 16.05 -8.24 24.99
CA ASN A 30 16.12 -8.38 26.45
C ASN A 30 16.80 -7.19 27.15
N GLN A 31 17.67 -6.45 26.45
CA GLN A 31 18.26 -5.20 26.93
C GLN A 31 17.33 -3.99 26.76
N GLY A 32 16.13 -4.19 26.21
CA GLY A 32 15.14 -3.14 25.95
C GLY A 32 15.41 -2.35 24.66
N ILE A 33 16.31 -2.83 23.78
CA ILE A 33 16.57 -2.21 22.49
C ILE A 33 15.44 -2.63 21.54
N LYS A 34 14.55 -1.69 21.22
CA LYS A 34 13.42 -1.94 20.33
C LYS A 34 13.83 -1.90 18.86
N PRO A 35 13.24 -2.77 18.00
CA PRO A 35 13.54 -2.75 16.59
C PRO A 35 12.98 -1.50 15.92
N THR A 36 13.73 -0.95 14.97
CA THR A 36 13.29 0.18 14.16
C THR A 36 12.36 -0.28 13.03
N LYS A 37 11.65 0.68 12.42
CA LYS A 37 10.87 0.44 11.18
C LYS A 37 11.73 -0.15 10.07
N HIS A 38 13.00 0.25 9.99
CA HIS A 38 13.93 -0.25 8.98
C HIS A 38 14.29 -1.72 9.23
N GLU A 39 14.61 -2.10 10.46
CA GLU A 39 14.89 -3.50 10.81
C GLU A 39 13.70 -4.42 10.57
N PHE A 40 12.48 -3.97 10.89
CA PHE A 40 11.28 -4.74 10.60
C PHE A 40 11.08 -4.94 9.09
N VAL A 41 11.27 -3.88 8.29
CA VAL A 41 11.21 -3.95 6.82
C VAL A 41 12.26 -4.92 6.27
N ASN A 42 13.50 -4.87 6.76
CA ASN A 42 14.55 -5.82 6.35
C ASN A 42 14.14 -7.27 6.65
N ALA A 43 13.53 -7.54 7.81
CA ALA A 43 13.03 -8.88 8.16
C ALA A 43 11.87 -9.33 7.24
N VAL A 44 10.99 -8.42 6.81
CA VAL A 44 9.93 -8.68 5.81
C VAL A 44 10.55 -9.03 4.46
N GLU A 45 11.53 -8.25 3.99
CA GLU A 45 12.19 -8.47 2.70
C GLU A 45 12.97 -9.79 2.65
N GLN A 46 13.59 -10.17 3.77
CA GLN A 46 14.24 -11.47 3.96
C GLN A 46 13.25 -12.63 4.11
N LYS A 47 11.96 -12.34 4.34
CA LYS A 47 10.92 -13.33 4.70
C LYS A 47 11.29 -14.13 5.96
N SER A 48 11.98 -13.48 6.90
CA SER A 48 12.43 -14.10 8.14
C SER A 48 11.31 -14.11 9.17
N TYR A 49 10.43 -15.11 9.08
CA TYR A 49 9.31 -15.29 10.00
C TYR A 49 9.76 -15.31 11.46
N SER A 50 10.90 -15.95 11.76
CA SER A 50 11.42 -16.02 13.13
C SER A 50 11.76 -14.63 13.71
N ILE A 51 12.37 -13.75 12.92
CA ILE A 51 12.69 -12.39 13.36
C ILE A 51 11.40 -11.57 13.51
N LEU A 52 10.48 -11.71 12.57
CA LEU A 52 9.19 -11.04 12.63
C LEU A 52 8.40 -11.45 13.88
N GLU A 53 8.37 -12.73 14.24
CA GLU A 53 7.75 -13.18 15.50
C GLU A 53 8.42 -12.54 16.71
N LEU A 54 9.75 -12.56 16.79
CA LEU A 54 10.47 -11.95 17.91
C LEU A 54 10.14 -10.46 18.07
N PHE A 55 10.06 -9.73 16.97
CA PHE A 55 9.71 -8.31 17.01
C PHE A 55 8.26 -8.08 17.43
N LEU A 56 7.32 -8.90 16.95
CA LEU A 56 5.92 -8.80 17.31
C LEU A 56 5.67 -9.20 18.78
N ASP A 57 6.33 -10.26 19.26
CA ASP A 57 6.27 -10.71 20.66
C ASP A 57 6.85 -9.66 21.63
N ASP A 58 7.86 -8.89 21.19
CA ASP A 58 8.42 -7.76 21.94
C ASP A 58 7.59 -6.46 21.82
N GLY A 59 6.45 -6.51 21.12
CA GLY A 59 5.48 -5.41 21.04
C GLY A 59 5.79 -4.38 19.95
N TYR A 60 6.39 -4.78 18.82
CA TYR A 60 6.56 -3.88 17.68
C TYR A 60 5.20 -3.40 17.13
N GLU A 61 5.07 -2.09 16.89
CA GLU A 61 3.84 -1.44 16.42
C GLU A 61 3.59 -1.73 14.93
N LEU A 62 2.90 -2.85 14.65
CA LEU A 62 2.67 -3.38 13.29
C LEU A 62 1.82 -2.48 12.39
N ASN A 63 0.99 -1.61 12.96
CA ASN A 63 0.01 -0.79 12.21
C ASN A 63 0.41 0.69 12.09
N GLU A 64 1.58 1.07 12.61
CA GLU A 64 2.14 2.40 12.43
C GLU A 64 2.66 2.59 10.99
N PRO A 65 2.36 3.72 10.31
CA PRO A 65 2.88 3.99 8.97
C PRO A 65 4.40 3.97 8.93
N LEU A 66 5.01 3.34 7.92
CA LEU A 66 6.47 3.31 7.81
C LEU A 66 7.05 4.72 7.63
N ARG A 67 6.35 5.57 6.87
CA ARG A 67 6.65 7.00 6.66
C ARG A 67 5.34 7.78 6.56
N ASP A 68 5.40 9.11 6.61
CA ASP A 68 4.21 9.97 6.40
C ASP A 68 3.48 9.64 5.09
N ASP A 69 4.23 9.28 4.05
CA ASP A 69 3.77 8.98 2.70
C ASP A 69 3.74 7.49 2.36
N TYR A 70 4.03 6.59 3.31
CA TYR A 70 4.08 5.15 3.03
C TYR A 70 3.33 4.35 4.10
N PRO A 71 2.42 3.43 3.71
CA PRO A 71 1.58 2.69 4.65
C PRO A 71 2.37 1.80 5.62
N PRO A 72 1.69 1.20 6.60
CA PRO A 72 2.29 0.30 7.58
C PRO A 72 2.96 -0.94 6.95
N PRO A 73 3.79 -1.68 7.71
CA PRO A 73 4.59 -2.81 7.25
C PRO A 73 3.91 -3.84 6.33
N LEU A 74 2.60 -4.07 6.47
CA LEU A 74 1.84 -4.96 5.59
C LEU A 74 2.00 -4.60 4.10
N ALA A 75 2.20 -3.32 3.78
CA ALA A 75 2.40 -2.85 2.42
C ALA A 75 3.71 -3.32 1.77
N VAL A 76 4.71 -3.72 2.56
CA VAL A 76 5.97 -4.27 2.03
C VAL A 76 5.84 -5.77 1.72
N ALA A 77 4.94 -6.46 2.42
CA ALA A 77 4.72 -7.90 2.24
C ALA A 77 3.88 -8.25 1.00
N ILE A 78 3.26 -7.27 0.33
CA ILE A 78 2.31 -7.45 -0.79
C ILE A 78 2.89 -8.15 -2.03
N SER A 79 4.21 -8.33 -2.10
CA SER A 79 4.85 -9.12 -3.16
C SER A 79 4.73 -10.63 -2.92
N ASP A 80 4.44 -11.06 -1.69
CA ASP A 80 4.37 -12.46 -1.28
C ASP A 80 3.01 -12.78 -0.62
N PRO A 81 2.16 -13.61 -1.26
CA PRO A 81 0.85 -13.99 -0.72
C PRO A 81 0.92 -14.65 0.66
N SER A 82 1.93 -15.48 0.91
CA SER A 82 2.07 -16.23 2.17
C SER A 82 2.45 -15.29 3.30
N LEU A 83 3.43 -14.41 3.08
CA LEU A 83 3.85 -13.42 4.06
C LEU A 83 2.77 -12.38 4.33
N THR A 84 2.08 -11.91 3.29
CA THR A 84 0.92 -11.01 3.43
C THR A 84 -0.13 -11.64 4.36
N LYS A 85 -0.53 -12.88 4.06
CA LYS A 85 -1.51 -13.61 4.88
C LYS A 85 -1.01 -13.82 6.31
N TRP A 86 0.27 -14.11 6.47
CA TRP A 86 0.87 -14.35 7.78
C TRP A 86 0.87 -13.11 8.68
N LEU A 87 1.17 -11.92 8.12
CA LEU A 87 1.10 -10.65 8.85
C LEU A 87 -0.35 -10.29 9.22
N LEU A 88 -1.29 -10.50 8.29
CA LEU A 88 -2.72 -10.30 8.55
C LEU A 88 -3.23 -11.19 9.70
N GLN A 89 -2.78 -12.46 9.75
CA GLN A 89 -3.09 -13.38 10.85
C GLN A 89 -2.51 -12.95 12.20
N ARG A 90 -1.56 -12.02 12.22
CA ARG A 90 -0.94 -11.42 13.42
C ARG A 90 -1.46 -10.01 13.73
N GLY A 91 -2.59 -9.64 13.14
CA GLY A 91 -3.26 -8.38 13.47
C GLY A 91 -2.75 -7.17 12.68
N ALA A 92 -2.02 -7.39 11.57
CA ALA A 92 -1.87 -6.32 10.59
C ALA A 92 -3.26 -5.89 10.10
N ASP A 93 -3.58 -4.60 10.22
CA ASP A 93 -4.83 -4.03 9.75
C ASP A 93 -4.71 -3.72 8.24
N PRO A 94 -5.50 -4.37 7.38
CA PRO A 94 -5.47 -4.12 5.94
C PRO A 94 -5.93 -2.70 5.54
N ASN A 95 -6.58 -1.97 6.45
CA ASN A 95 -7.05 -0.59 6.25
C ASN A 95 -6.17 0.47 6.91
N ALA A 96 -5.13 0.07 7.64
CA ALA A 96 -4.20 1.03 8.23
C ALA A 96 -3.47 1.80 7.12
N ARG A 97 -3.31 3.11 7.31
CA ARG A 97 -2.95 4.02 6.22
C ARG A 97 -2.02 5.13 6.67
N CYS A 98 -1.22 5.64 5.74
CA CYS A 98 -0.34 6.78 6.00
C CYS A 98 -1.12 8.11 5.97
N ARG A 99 -0.42 9.23 6.19
CA ARG A 99 -1.00 10.58 6.24
C ARG A 99 -1.76 10.95 4.97
N PHE A 100 -1.40 10.37 3.83
CA PHE A 100 -2.01 10.64 2.54
C PHE A 100 -3.13 9.67 2.15
N ASP A 101 -3.70 8.94 3.11
CA ASP A 101 -4.77 7.94 2.91
C ASP A 101 -4.33 6.68 2.16
N ILE A 102 -3.04 6.49 1.89
CA ILE A 102 -2.54 5.31 1.17
C ILE A 102 -2.58 4.09 2.08
N THR A 103 -3.18 2.99 1.60
CA THR A 103 -3.37 1.72 2.31
C THR A 103 -2.48 0.61 1.71
N PRO A 104 -2.32 -0.55 2.38
CA PRO A 104 -1.75 -1.74 1.77
C PRO A 104 -2.44 -2.14 0.45
N LEU A 105 -3.77 -1.98 0.36
CA LEU A 105 -4.52 -2.26 -0.87
C LEU A 105 -4.18 -1.27 -1.99
N SER A 106 -3.86 -0.01 -1.69
CA SER A 106 -3.38 0.98 -2.67
C SER A 106 -2.08 0.51 -3.33
N ILE A 107 -1.11 0.04 -2.53
CA ILE A 107 0.17 -0.48 -3.02
C ILE A 107 -0.04 -1.79 -3.78
N ALA A 108 -0.88 -2.69 -3.26
CA ALA A 108 -1.20 -3.94 -3.96
C ALA A 108 -1.86 -3.68 -5.33
N ALA A 109 -2.75 -2.69 -5.41
CA ALA A 109 -3.38 -2.27 -6.66
C ALA A 109 -2.36 -1.72 -7.67
N GLN A 110 -1.23 -1.15 -7.23
CA GLN A 110 -0.16 -0.70 -8.12
C GLN A 110 0.66 -1.83 -8.74
N GLU A 111 0.98 -2.90 -8.00
CA GLU A 111 1.90 -3.92 -8.54
C GLU A 111 1.68 -5.38 -8.08
N ALA A 112 0.95 -5.63 -6.99
CA ALA A 112 0.78 -6.99 -6.46
C ALA A 112 -0.09 -7.88 -7.35
N SER A 113 0.07 -9.20 -7.21
CA SER A 113 -0.78 -10.17 -7.90
C SER A 113 -2.25 -10.06 -7.47
N LEU A 114 -3.18 -10.49 -8.33
CA LEU A 114 -4.60 -10.60 -7.97
C LEU A 114 -4.78 -11.43 -6.70
N LYS A 115 -3.95 -12.46 -6.47
CA LYS A 115 -4.06 -13.30 -5.29
C LYS A 115 -3.80 -12.54 -3.98
N VAL A 116 -2.86 -11.60 -3.98
CA VAL A 116 -2.59 -10.75 -2.81
C VAL A 116 -3.77 -9.80 -2.56
N ILE A 117 -4.32 -9.23 -3.63
CA ILE A 117 -5.50 -8.36 -3.54
C ILE A 117 -6.68 -9.15 -2.94
N GLU A 118 -6.93 -10.38 -3.41
CA GLU A 118 -7.95 -11.27 -2.84
C GLU A 118 -7.72 -11.51 -1.35
N ILE A 119 -6.49 -11.84 -0.94
CA ILE A 119 -6.13 -12.05 0.48
C ILE A 119 -6.42 -10.80 1.31
N LEU A 120 -6.04 -9.60 0.85
CA LEU A 120 -6.31 -8.36 1.57
C LEU A 120 -7.83 -8.16 1.74
N MET A 121 -8.63 -8.42 0.70
CA MET A 121 -10.09 -8.32 0.77
C MET A 121 -10.71 -9.38 1.68
N GLU A 122 -10.20 -10.62 1.68
CA GLU A 122 -10.62 -11.70 2.60
C GLU A 122 -10.46 -11.28 4.07
N PHE A 123 -9.45 -10.46 4.38
CA PHE A 123 -9.20 -9.92 5.71
C PHE A 123 -9.87 -8.55 5.96
N GLY A 124 -10.73 -8.08 5.06
CA GLY A 124 -11.54 -6.88 5.27
C GLY A 124 -10.91 -5.59 4.79
N ALA A 125 -9.95 -5.63 3.85
CA ALA A 125 -9.53 -4.43 3.13
C ALA A 125 -10.72 -3.76 2.45
N SER A 126 -10.82 -2.43 2.56
CA SER A 126 -11.87 -1.63 1.95
C SER A 126 -11.36 -0.90 0.72
N THR A 127 -12.17 -0.92 -0.33
CA THR A 127 -11.95 -0.14 -1.56
C THR A 127 -12.33 1.34 -1.41
N SER A 128 -12.94 1.73 -0.29
CA SER A 128 -13.36 3.13 0.00
C SER A 128 -12.22 4.03 0.50
N TYR A 129 -11.10 3.44 0.93
CA TYR A 129 -9.90 4.14 1.40
C TYR A 129 -8.76 3.96 0.41
N GLY A 130 -7.84 4.93 0.34
CA GLY A 130 -6.60 4.82 -0.44
C GLY A 130 -6.74 4.66 -1.95
N GLN A 131 -7.96 4.76 -2.47
CA GLN A 131 -8.28 4.87 -3.88
C GLN A 131 -7.61 3.78 -4.75
N PRO A 132 -7.73 2.47 -4.42
CA PRO A 132 -7.02 1.41 -5.13
C PRO A 132 -7.37 1.34 -6.62
N LEU A 133 -8.60 1.73 -7.01
CA LEU A 133 -8.97 1.81 -8.43
C LEU A 133 -8.18 2.88 -9.19
N HIS A 134 -7.93 4.06 -8.60
CA HIS A 134 -7.06 5.08 -9.21
C HIS A 134 -5.65 4.56 -9.39
N TYR A 135 -5.08 3.87 -8.39
CA TYR A 135 -3.75 3.25 -8.50
C TYR A 135 -3.73 2.15 -9.57
N ALA A 136 -4.68 1.22 -9.56
CA ALA A 136 -4.74 0.17 -10.57
C ALA A 136 -4.85 0.72 -12.00
N VAL A 137 -5.61 1.82 -12.18
CA VAL A 137 -5.68 2.48 -13.47
C VAL A 137 -4.37 3.17 -13.80
N ARG A 138 -3.80 3.99 -12.90
CA ARG A 138 -2.56 4.77 -13.09
C ARG A 138 -1.36 3.93 -13.53
N TYR A 139 -1.31 2.69 -13.05
CA TYR A 139 -0.23 1.75 -13.33
C TYR A 139 -0.58 0.73 -14.43
N ASP A 140 -1.55 1.07 -15.30
CA ASP A 140 -2.04 0.27 -16.43
C ASP A 140 -2.29 -1.21 -16.10
N ARG A 141 -2.85 -1.50 -14.92
CA ARG A 141 -3.01 -2.90 -14.47
C ARG A 141 -3.87 -3.73 -15.44
N PRO A 142 -3.69 -5.06 -15.45
CA PRO A 142 -4.53 -5.96 -16.23
C PRO A 142 -6.02 -5.83 -15.94
N ASP A 143 -6.85 -6.07 -16.96
CA ASP A 143 -8.31 -5.92 -16.90
C ASP A 143 -8.96 -6.70 -15.75
N ASN A 144 -8.43 -7.87 -15.38
CA ASN A 144 -8.98 -8.68 -14.29
C ASN A 144 -8.79 -8.02 -12.92
N ILE A 145 -7.69 -7.31 -12.67
CA ILE A 145 -7.45 -6.58 -11.42
C ILE A 145 -8.39 -5.36 -11.34
N ILE A 146 -8.48 -4.59 -12.42
CA ILE A 146 -9.36 -3.41 -12.46
C ILE A 146 -10.82 -3.83 -12.28
N GLN A 147 -11.26 -4.87 -13.00
CA GLN A 147 -12.61 -5.42 -12.84
C GLN A 147 -12.82 -5.93 -11.42
N TYR A 148 -11.88 -6.68 -10.85
CA TYR A 148 -12.04 -7.18 -9.49
C TYR A 148 -12.27 -6.05 -8.48
N LEU A 149 -11.49 -4.96 -8.54
CA LEU A 149 -11.67 -3.81 -7.65
C LEU A 149 -13.04 -3.13 -7.82
N ILE A 150 -13.53 -3.00 -9.06
CA ILE A 150 -14.88 -2.45 -9.33
C ILE A 150 -15.96 -3.36 -8.75
N HIS A 151 -15.89 -4.67 -8.98
CA HIS A 151 -16.84 -5.64 -8.41
C HIS A 151 -16.77 -5.70 -6.88
N ALA A 152 -15.59 -5.43 -6.31
CA ALA A 152 -15.36 -5.29 -4.88
C ALA A 152 -15.80 -3.92 -4.31
N GLY A 153 -16.55 -3.13 -5.06
CA GLY A 153 -17.19 -1.89 -4.59
C GLY A 153 -16.35 -0.62 -4.72
N ALA A 154 -15.23 -0.66 -5.45
CA ALA A 154 -14.50 0.58 -5.77
C ALA A 154 -15.38 1.50 -6.63
N LEU A 155 -15.58 2.74 -6.17
CA LEU A 155 -16.46 3.70 -6.84
C LEU A 155 -15.80 4.23 -8.13
N VAL A 156 -16.33 3.81 -9.27
CA VAL A 156 -15.80 4.13 -10.62
C VAL A 156 -15.79 5.63 -10.96
N ASN A 157 -16.62 6.43 -10.27
CA ASN A 157 -16.82 7.86 -10.51
C ASN A 157 -16.30 8.76 -9.38
N GLN A 158 -15.62 8.20 -8.38
CA GLN A 158 -15.11 8.97 -7.24
C GLN A 158 -13.89 9.80 -7.64
N LEU A 159 -13.81 11.05 -7.17
CA LEU A 159 -12.60 11.85 -7.32
C LEU A 159 -11.49 11.36 -6.38
N MET A 160 -10.24 11.45 -6.80
CA MET A 160 -9.11 11.07 -5.96
C MET A 160 -9.13 11.86 -4.63
N PHE A 161 -8.87 11.17 -3.52
CA PHE A 161 -8.92 11.69 -2.15
C PHE A 161 -10.27 12.28 -1.69
N GLN A 162 -11.37 12.15 -2.44
CA GLN A 162 -12.66 12.77 -2.08
C GLN A 162 -13.16 12.40 -0.67
N THR A 163 -12.83 11.20 -0.18
CA THR A 163 -13.18 10.71 1.16
C THR A 163 -12.15 11.04 2.24
N HIS A 164 -10.99 11.61 1.87
CA HIS A 164 -9.94 12.03 2.79
C HIS A 164 -9.62 13.52 2.61
N LEU A 165 -10.38 14.37 3.30
CA LEU A 165 -10.32 15.83 3.18
C LEU A 165 -8.91 16.43 3.32
N PRO A 166 -8.03 15.98 4.23
CA PRO A 166 -6.67 16.51 4.31
C PRO A 166 -5.89 16.33 3.00
N SER A 167 -5.89 15.13 2.42
CA SER A 167 -5.25 14.87 1.12
C SER A 167 -5.97 15.62 0.00
N PHE A 168 -7.30 15.65 0.02
CA PHE A 168 -8.08 16.36 -1.00
C PHE A 168 -7.67 17.83 -1.07
N TYR A 169 -7.68 18.55 0.05
CA TYR A 169 -7.29 19.97 0.06
C TYR A 169 -5.81 20.18 -0.20
N HIS A 170 -4.96 19.25 0.22
CA HIS A 170 -3.53 19.29 -0.06
C HIS A 170 -3.26 19.17 -1.56
N PHE A 171 -3.94 18.28 -2.29
CA PHE A 171 -3.64 17.97 -3.70
C PHE A 171 -4.65 18.51 -4.74
N LYS A 172 -5.79 19.10 -4.35
CA LYS A 172 -6.84 19.56 -5.30
C LYS A 172 -6.34 20.49 -6.41
N HIS A 173 -5.26 21.22 -6.16
CA HIS A 173 -4.68 22.14 -7.14
C HIS A 173 -3.97 21.40 -8.31
N LEU A 174 -3.79 20.08 -8.21
CA LEU A 174 -3.18 19.23 -9.23
C LEU A 174 -4.19 18.62 -10.21
N GLY A 175 -5.50 18.88 -10.08
CA GLY A 175 -6.52 18.23 -10.91
C GLY A 175 -6.84 16.81 -10.44
N LEU A 176 -7.35 16.67 -9.21
CA LEU A 176 -7.81 15.40 -8.69
C LEU A 176 -9.05 14.94 -9.47
N GLY A 177 -8.88 13.90 -10.28
CA GLY A 177 -9.91 13.38 -11.17
C GLY A 177 -10.47 12.02 -10.74
N THR A 178 -11.39 11.53 -11.56
CA THR A 178 -11.90 10.14 -11.50
C THR A 178 -10.86 9.15 -12.05
N PRO A 179 -11.02 7.83 -11.84
CA PRO A 179 -10.21 6.82 -12.53
C PRO A 179 -10.20 7.00 -14.06
N LEU A 180 -11.27 7.54 -14.66
CA LEU A 180 -11.31 7.83 -16.08
C LEU A 180 -10.33 8.94 -16.51
N HIS A 181 -10.05 9.92 -15.64
CA HIS A 181 -9.00 10.92 -15.90
C HIS A 181 -7.62 10.27 -15.91
N GLU A 182 -7.33 9.39 -14.94
CA GLU A 182 -6.07 8.64 -14.89
C GLU A 182 -5.86 7.81 -16.16
N ALA A 183 -6.91 7.15 -16.66
CA ALA A 183 -6.85 6.38 -17.90
C ALA A 183 -6.60 7.28 -19.13
N ALA A 184 -7.21 8.47 -19.15
CA ALA A 184 -7.01 9.45 -20.21
C ALA A 184 -5.60 10.05 -20.20
N HIS A 185 -5.05 10.36 -19.03
CA HIS A 185 -3.66 10.86 -18.87
C HIS A 185 -2.65 9.86 -19.41
N GLN A 186 -2.87 8.56 -19.19
CA GLN A 186 -2.06 7.49 -19.74
C GLN A 186 -2.34 7.18 -21.22
N LYS A 187 -3.39 7.76 -21.79
CA LYS A 187 -3.88 7.47 -23.15
C LYS A 187 -4.22 5.97 -23.35
N SER A 188 -4.59 5.27 -22.28
CA SER A 188 -4.90 3.84 -22.30
C SER A 188 -6.33 3.61 -22.83
N LYS A 189 -6.47 3.46 -24.15
CA LYS A 189 -7.77 3.17 -24.79
C LYS A 189 -8.43 1.91 -24.23
N ARG A 190 -7.64 0.92 -23.83
CA ARG A 190 -8.11 -0.32 -23.18
C ARG A 190 -8.84 0.02 -21.89
N ILE A 191 -8.18 0.73 -20.97
CA ILE A 191 -8.76 1.05 -19.67
C ILE A 191 -9.90 2.06 -19.80
N ILE A 192 -9.81 3.04 -20.70
CA ILE A 192 -10.93 3.97 -20.99
C ILE A 192 -12.19 3.17 -21.36
N ARG A 193 -12.08 2.23 -22.31
CA ARG A 193 -13.22 1.38 -22.71
C ARG A 193 -13.70 0.50 -21.56
N LEU A 194 -12.78 -0.04 -20.76
CA LEU A 194 -13.12 -0.86 -19.60
C LEU A 194 -13.92 -0.07 -18.57
N LEU A 195 -13.46 1.12 -18.19
CA LEU A 195 -14.14 2.00 -17.22
C LEU A 195 -15.50 2.47 -17.74
N LEU A 196 -15.60 2.89 -19.01
CA LEU A 196 -16.88 3.29 -19.62
C LEU A 196 -17.90 2.14 -19.62
N ARG A 197 -17.46 0.91 -19.94
CA ARG A 197 -18.33 -0.29 -19.85
C ARG A 197 -18.79 -0.59 -18.43
N ASN A 198 -18.04 -0.14 -17.42
CA ASN A 198 -18.36 -0.29 -16.00
C ASN A 198 -19.01 0.98 -15.41
N GLY A 199 -19.59 1.85 -16.25
CA GLY A 199 -20.39 2.98 -15.79
C GLY A 199 -19.60 4.23 -15.40
N ALA A 200 -18.34 4.35 -15.82
CA ALA A 200 -17.61 5.61 -15.68
C ALA A 200 -18.31 6.73 -16.49
N ASP A 201 -18.56 7.87 -15.86
CA ASP A 201 -19.17 9.03 -16.50
C ASP A 201 -18.08 9.96 -17.06
N PRO A 202 -17.99 10.15 -18.40
CA PRO A 202 -17.01 11.04 -19.03
C PRO A 202 -17.32 12.52 -18.84
N ASN A 203 -18.42 12.89 -18.19
CA ASN A 203 -18.84 14.28 -17.98
C ASN A 203 -18.52 14.79 -16.56
N ILE A 204 -17.95 13.96 -15.69
CA ILE A 204 -17.45 14.41 -14.39
C ILE A 204 -16.16 15.19 -14.62
N ALA A 205 -16.13 16.45 -14.20
CA ALA A 205 -14.92 17.26 -14.24
C ALA A 205 -14.00 16.97 -13.03
N ASP A 206 -12.69 17.07 -13.22
CA ASP A 206 -11.72 17.10 -12.13
C ASP A 206 -11.82 18.39 -11.31
N THR A 207 -10.95 18.54 -10.30
CA THR A 207 -10.92 19.73 -9.44
C THR A 207 -10.44 21.01 -10.14
N LEU A 208 -9.97 20.95 -11.39
CA LEU A 208 -9.63 22.10 -12.24
C LEU A 208 -10.73 22.41 -13.27
N GLY A 209 -11.82 21.64 -13.29
CA GLY A 209 -12.92 21.81 -14.24
C GLY A 209 -12.67 21.15 -15.61
N LEU A 210 -11.66 20.30 -15.73
CA LEU A 210 -11.34 19.58 -16.95
C LEU A 210 -12.12 18.27 -17.02
N LEU A 211 -12.63 17.93 -18.20
CA LEU A 211 -13.24 16.62 -18.45
C LEU A 211 -12.15 15.58 -18.75
N PRO A 212 -12.38 14.30 -18.44
CA PRO A 212 -11.38 13.26 -18.68
C PRO A 212 -11.06 13.10 -20.17
N LEU A 213 -12.06 13.31 -21.04
CA LEU A 213 -11.94 13.18 -22.48
C LEU A 213 -12.27 14.52 -23.15
N ASN A 214 -11.30 15.43 -23.22
CA ASN A 214 -11.50 16.71 -23.91
C ASN A 214 -11.72 16.49 -25.42
N GLY A 215 -12.94 16.77 -25.92
CA GLY A 215 -13.30 17.16 -27.29
C GLY A 215 -12.92 16.29 -28.50
N GLY A 216 -12.10 15.25 -28.37
CA GLY A 216 -11.53 14.50 -29.51
C GLY A 216 -11.44 12.98 -29.34
N LEU A 217 -11.90 12.44 -28.22
CA LEU A 217 -11.86 11.00 -27.90
C LEU A 217 -13.25 10.34 -27.86
N LEU A 218 -14.29 11.08 -28.26
CA LEU A 218 -15.68 10.58 -28.30
C LEU A 218 -16.02 9.71 -29.52
N LEU A 219 -15.04 9.34 -30.37
CA LEU A 219 -15.27 8.55 -31.58
C LEU A 219 -14.20 7.46 -31.77
#